data_AF-A0A4Q5VJ97-F1
#
_entry.id   AF-A0A4Q5VJ97-F1
#
_cell.length_a   1.000
_cell.length_b   1.000
_cell.length_c   1.000
_cell.angle_alpha   90.00
_cell.angle_beta   90.00
_cell.angle_gamma   90.00
#
_symmetry.space_group_name_H-M   'P 1'
#
loop_
_entity.id
_entity.type
_entity.pdbx_description
1 polymer ?
#
loop_
_entity_poly.entity_id
_entity_poly.type
_entity_poly.pdbx_seq_one_letter_code
_entity_poly.pdbx_strand_id
1 'polypeptide(L)' 'MNNLFEWHGRGAMLESARGTAFGLLNSITEFVDHERHVKSTDYRLESAWFGNGAVIKQQALDLARLMIA' A
#
# COMPACT_ATOMS: atom_id res chain seq x y z
N MET A 1 -11.52 -5.48 -0.91
CA MET A 1 -11.16 -4.98 0.43
C MET A 1 -10.75 -6.07 1.42
N ASN A 2 -11.58 -7.08 1.76
CA ASN A 2 -11.27 -7.98 2.89
C ASN A 2 -9.97 -8.82 2.74
N ASN A 3 -9.63 -9.32 1.54
CA ASN A 3 -8.41 -10.14 1.39
C ASN A 3 -7.10 -9.33 1.25
N LEU A 4 -7.16 -8.07 0.82
CA LEU A 4 -5.96 -7.32 0.42
C LEU A 4 -4.99 -7.14 1.61
N PHE A 5 -5.53 -6.76 2.76
CA PHE A 5 -4.76 -6.56 3.99
C PHE A 5 -4.45 -7.87 4.73
N GLU A 6 -5.03 -8.99 4.30
CA GLU A 6 -4.71 -10.34 4.77
C GLU A 6 -3.61 -10.97 3.91
N TRP A 7 -2.56 -10.21 3.57
CA TRP A 7 -1.39 -10.68 2.81
C TRP A 7 -1.63 -11.02 1.33
N HIS A 8 -2.80 -10.73 0.78
CA HIS A 8 -3.07 -11.00 -0.65
C HIS A 8 -2.66 -9.85 -1.57
N GLY A 9 -2.07 -8.78 -1.02
CA GLY A 9 -1.51 -7.72 -1.83
C GLY A 9 -0.34 -8.18 -2.72
N ARG A 10 -0.20 -7.56 -3.90
CA ARG A 10 0.96 -7.62 -4.79
C ARG A 10 2.21 -7.34 -3.97
N GLY A 11 3.12 -8.31 -3.96
CA GLY A 11 4.35 -8.23 -3.18
C GLY A 11 4.22 -8.57 -1.70
N ALA A 12 3.00 -8.68 -1.14
CA ALA A 12 2.79 -9.05 0.26
C ALA A 12 3.09 -10.53 0.55
N MET A 13 2.98 -11.40 -0.47
CA MET A 13 3.32 -12.82 -0.38
C MET A 13 4.78 -13.16 -0.72
N LEU A 14 5.62 -12.18 -1.08
CA LEU A 14 7.05 -12.42 -1.28
C LEU A 14 7.66 -12.98 0.02
N GLU A 15 8.60 -13.92 -0.09
CA GLU A 15 9.19 -14.59 1.07
C GLU A 15 9.84 -13.60 2.05
N SER A 16 10.42 -12.51 1.52
CA SER A 16 11.00 -11.41 2.30
C SER A 16 9.99 -10.49 2.99
N ALA A 17 8.71 -10.55 2.62
CA ALA A 17 7.67 -9.61 3.09
C ALA A 17 6.49 -10.31 3.79
N ARG A 18 6.29 -11.61 3.56
CA ARG A 18 5.16 -12.37 4.11
C ARG A 18 5.23 -12.45 5.63
N GLY A 19 4.15 -12.11 6.31
CA GLY A 19 4.08 -12.12 7.77
C GLY A 19 4.89 -10.99 8.44
N THR A 20 5.44 -10.05 7.69
CA THR A 20 6.19 -8.91 8.22
C THR A 20 5.44 -7.59 8.00
N ALA A 21 5.86 -6.53 8.69
CA ALA A 21 5.29 -5.20 8.47
C ALA A 21 5.43 -4.73 7.00
N PHE A 22 6.41 -5.23 6.26
CA PHE A 22 6.58 -4.92 4.83
C PHE A 22 5.52 -5.56 3.94
N GLY A 23 4.97 -6.73 4.31
CA GLY A 23 3.84 -7.30 3.56
C GLY A 23 2.55 -6.51 3.73
N LEU A 24 2.32 -5.95 4.92
CA LEU A 24 1.23 -5.00 5.16
C LEU A 24 1.44 -3.71 4.35
N LEU A 25 2.66 -3.16 4.35
CA LEU A 25 3.02 -2.00 3.55
C LEU A 25 2.74 -2.24 2.05
N ASN A 26 3.15 -3.39 1.51
CA ASN A 26 2.91 -3.76 0.11
C ASN A 26 1.41 -3.85 -0.22
N SER A 27 0.59 -4.29 0.73
CA SER A 27 -0.87 -4.34 0.57
C SER A 27 -1.49 -2.94 0.49
N ILE A 28 -0.97 -1.99 1.28
CA ILE A 28 -1.44 -0.60 1.27
C ILE A 28 -1.00 0.13 -0.01
N THR A 29 0.24 -0.08 -0.47
CA THR A 29 0.71 0.54 -1.72
C THR A 29 -0.10 0.03 -2.91
N GLU A 30 -0.43 -1.26 -2.96
CA GLU A 30 -1.33 -1.79 -3.98
C GLU A 30 -2.71 -1.12 -3.93
N PHE A 31 -3.31 -0.99 -2.74
CA PHE A 31 -4.60 -0.36 -2.59
C PHE A 31 -4.60 1.06 -3.20
N VAL A 32 -3.58 1.85 -2.85
CA VAL A 32 -3.44 3.24 -3.32
C VAL A 32 -3.21 3.30 -4.82
N ASP A 33 -2.35 2.44 -5.35
CA ASP A 33 -1.90 2.53 -6.73
C ASP A 33 -2.90 1.91 -7.72
N HIS A 34 -3.74 0.97 -7.27
CA HIS A 34 -4.59 0.17 -8.15
C HIS A 34 -6.06 0.06 -7.75
N GLU A 35 -6.39 -0.09 -6.47
CA GLU A 35 -7.79 -0.33 -6.04
C GLU A 35 -8.56 0.94 -5.66
N ARG A 36 -7.87 2.05 -5.39
CA ARG A 36 -8.55 3.29 -5.00
C ARG A 36 -9.41 3.78 -6.15
N HIS A 37 -10.73 3.70 -5.97
CA HIS A 37 -11.71 4.21 -6.92
C HIS A 37 -11.54 5.73 -7.10
N VAL A 38 -11.21 6.14 -8.32
CA VAL A 38 -11.14 7.54 -8.73
C VAL A 38 -11.80 7.72 -10.09
N LYS A 39 -12.27 8.94 -10.34
CA LYS A 39 -13.08 9.28 -11.52
C LYS A 39 -12.33 9.09 -12.86
N SER A 40 -11.00 9.14 -12.87
CA SER A 40 -10.17 8.91 -14.06
C SER A 40 -8.80 8.33 -13.70
N THR A 41 -8.16 7.67 -14.67
CA THR A 41 -6.83 7.05 -14.52
C THR A 41 -5.72 8.07 -14.26
N ASP A 42 -5.73 9.22 -14.94
CA ASP A 42 -4.70 10.26 -14.76
C ASP A 42 -4.71 10.82 -13.34
N TYR A 43 -5.92 11.04 -12.80
CA TYR A 43 -6.09 11.49 -11.41
C TYR A 43 -5.61 10.43 -10.40
N ARG A 44 -5.66 9.14 -10.75
CA ARG A 44 -5.12 8.06 -9.91
C ARG A 44 -3.60 8.19 -9.78
N LEU A 45 -2.92 8.36 -10.91
CA LEU A 45 -1.45 8.43 -10.94
C LEU A 45 -0.94 9.67 -10.20
N GLU A 46 -1.54 10.82 -10.47
CA GLU A 46 -1.19 12.07 -9.79
C GLU A 46 -1.43 11.96 -8.28
N SER A 47 -2.58 11.40 -7.86
CA SER A 47 -2.88 11.17 -6.45
C SER A 47 -1.89 10.19 -5.79
N ALA A 48 -1.56 9.11 -6.48
CA ALA A 48 -0.62 8.10 -6.02
C ALA A 48 0.80 8.65 -5.86
N TRP A 49 1.24 9.54 -6.73
CA TRP A 49 2.61 10.06 -6.73
C TRP A 49 2.78 11.34 -5.90
N PHE A 50 1.81 12.25 -5.95
CA PHE A 50 1.98 13.61 -5.41
C PHE A 50 0.80 14.07 -4.53
N GLY A 51 -0.34 13.39 -4.56
CA GLY A 51 -1.53 13.76 -3.81
C GLY A 51 -1.74 12.93 -2.53
N ASN A 52 -3.01 12.75 -2.17
CA ASN A 52 -3.41 12.00 -0.98
C ASN A 52 -2.91 10.55 -0.97
N GLY A 53 -2.69 9.92 -2.13
CA GLY A 53 -2.10 8.59 -2.21
C GLY A 53 -0.65 8.55 -1.73
N ALA A 54 0.14 9.57 -2.06
CA ALA A 54 1.51 9.70 -1.58
C ALA A 54 1.57 9.82 -0.04
N VAL A 55 0.68 10.62 0.55
CA VAL A 55 0.59 10.79 2.01
C VAL A 55 0.25 9.47 2.71
N ILE A 56 -0.72 8.72 2.20
CA ILE A 56 -1.11 7.42 2.76
C ILE A 56 0.06 6.43 2.70
N LYS A 57 0.78 6.38 1.57
CA LYS A 57 1.95 5.50 1.43
C LYS A 57 3.07 5.87 2.40
N GLN A 58 3.29 7.17 2.64
CA GLN A 58 4.26 7.64 3.63
C GLN A 58 3.87 7.22 5.06
N GLN A 59 2.62 7.42 5.45
CA GLN A 59 2.12 7.00 6.76
C GLN A 59 2.23 5.49 6.97
N ALA A 60 1.90 4.70 5.94
CA ALA A 60 2.03 3.25 5.98
C ALA A 60 3.49 2.81 6.17
N LEU A 61 4.42 3.47 5.48
CA LEU A 61 5.85 3.20 5.64
C LEU A 61 6.34 3.52 7.06
N ASP A 62 5.91 4.65 7.61
CA ASP A 62 6.31 5.06 8.96
C ASP A 62 5.75 4.10 10.02
N LEU A 63 4.50 3.65 9.86
CA LEU A 63 3.93 2.59 10.71
C LEU A 63 4.72 1.27 10.58
N ALA A 64 5.04 0.86 9.35
CA ALA A 64 5.80 -0.37 9.13
C ALA A 64 7.18 -0.32 9.79
N ARG A 65 7.85 0.84 9.76
CA ARG A 65 9.12 1.07 10.45
C ARG A 65 8.99 0.93 11.97
N LEU A 66 7.91 1.47 12.56
CA LEU A 66 7.65 1.34 14.00
C LEU A 66 7.43 -0.11 14.44
N MET A 67 6.89 -0.96 13.57
CA MET A 67 6.65 -2.38 13.88
C MET A 67 7.91 -3.25 13.80
N ILE A 68 9.01 -2.73 13.24
CA ILE A 68 10.29 -3.43 13.10
C ILE A 68 11.32 -2.94 14.15
N ALA A 69 11.03 -1.83 14.83
CA ALA A 69 11.84 -1.27 15.92
C ALA A 69 11.53 -1.95 17.27
#